data_AF-A0A2H0CVM3-F1
#
_entry.id   AF-A0A2H0CVM3-F1
#
_cell.length_a   1.000
_cell.length_b   1.000
_cell.length_c   1.000
_cell.angle_alpha   90.00
_cell.angle_beta   90.00
_cell.angle_gamma   90.00
#
_symmetry.space_group_name_H-M   'P 1'
#
loop_
_entity.id
_entity.type
_entity.pdbx_description
1 polymer ?
#
loop_
_entity_poly.entity_id
_entity_poly.type
_entity_poly.pdbx_seq_one_letter_code
_entity_poly.pdbx_strand_id
1 'polypeptide(L)'
;MKGDGMECSESREIIRQMHDRAATISLASSSILAADEHLIGCKDCKLWFHREMCAIAEAFLQDEQVNEDMLATHSMMHEFLDTDCAATIA
;
A
#
# COMPACT_ATOMS: atom_id res chain seq x y z
N MET A 1 15.15 7.67 14.91
CA MET A 1 14.98 6.30 14.39
C MET A 1 15.52 6.30 12.98
N LYS A 2 16.46 5.40 12.68
CA LYS A 2 17.17 5.31 11.41
C LYS A 2 16.26 4.51 10.48
N GLY A 3 15.47 5.17 9.64
CA GLY A 3 14.75 4.49 8.56
C GLY A 3 15.77 3.95 7.57
N ASP A 4 15.56 2.74 7.06
CA ASP A 4 16.52 1.94 6.28
C ASP A 4 16.86 2.50 4.87
N GLY A 5 16.97 3.81 4.70
CA GLY A 5 17.48 4.43 3.48
C GLY A 5 16.53 4.38 2.27
N MET A 6 15.33 3.82 2.41
CA MET A 6 14.32 3.85 1.35
C MET A 6 13.69 5.24 1.24
N GLU A 7 13.66 5.76 0.02
CA GLU A 7 13.01 7.04 -0.31
C GLU A 7 11.50 6.86 -0.45
N CYS A 8 10.74 7.92 -0.13
CA CYS A 8 9.28 7.86 -0.25
C CYS A 8 8.81 7.54 -1.68
N SER A 9 9.52 8.01 -2.71
CA SER A 9 9.18 7.70 -4.10
C SER A 9 9.30 6.21 -4.42
N GLU A 10 10.32 5.54 -3.88
CA GLU A 10 10.56 4.12 -4.09
C GLU A 10 9.52 3.26 -3.37
N SER A 11 9.26 3.57 -2.09
CA SER A 11 8.18 2.91 -1.31
C SER A 11 6.84 3.03 -2.02
N ARG A 12 6.46 4.24 -2.49
CA ARG A 12 5.19 4.48 -3.19
C ARG A 12 5.11 3.72 -4.51
N GLU A 13 6.20 3.62 -5.25
CA GLU A 13 6.24 2.88 -6.51
C GLU A 13 6.00 1.40 -6.28
N ILE A 14 6.70 0.78 -5.33
CA ILE A 14 6.53 -0.63 -4.96
C ILE A 14 5.08 -0.90 -4.56
N ILE A 15 4.53 -0.09 -3.65
CA ILE A 15 3.15 -0.24 -3.18
C ILE A 15 2.15 -0.06 -4.32
N ARG A 16 2.36 0.91 -5.21
CA ARG A 16 1.49 1.11 -6.37
C ARG A 16 1.56 -0.08 -7.33
N GLN A 17 2.73 -0.64 -7.58
CA GLN A 17 2.89 -1.83 -8.43
C GLN A 17 2.16 -3.04 -7.87
N MET A 18 2.13 -3.21 -6.54
CA MET A 18 1.30 -4.25 -5.91
C MET A 18 -0.20 -4.05 -6.12
N HIS A 19 -0.63 -2.79 -6.28
CA HIS A 19 -2.01 -2.42 -6.55
C HIS A 19 -2.29 -2.20 -8.05
N ASP A 20 -1.33 -2.44 -8.94
CA ASP A 20 -1.53 -2.29 -10.39
C ASP A 20 -1.84 -3.65 -11.02
N ARG A 21 -3.06 -3.81 -11.55
CA ARG A 21 -3.52 -5.03 -12.23
C ARG A 21 -2.71 -5.38 -13.48
N ALA A 22 -2.12 -4.40 -14.14
CA ALA A 22 -1.35 -4.63 -15.37
C ALA A 22 0.10 -5.04 -15.08
N ALA A 23 0.55 -4.91 -13.83
CA ALA A 23 1.91 -5.23 -13.45
C ALA A 23 2.14 -6.75 -13.46
N THR A 24 2.92 -7.23 -14.43
CA THR A 24 3.46 -8.60 -14.50
C THR A 24 4.78 -8.73 -13.74
N ILE A 25 4.99 -7.84 -12.76
CA ILE A 25 6.27 -7.67 -12.08
C ILE A 25 6.31 -8.63 -10.87
N SER A 26 7.32 -9.49 -10.86
CA SER A 26 7.69 -10.26 -9.67
C SER A 26 8.55 -9.37 -8.77
N LEU A 27 7.91 -8.78 -7.77
CA LEU A 27 8.61 -8.04 -6.71
C LEU A 27 9.18 -9.04 -5.69
N ALA A 28 10.42 -8.81 -5.26
CA ALA A 28 10.99 -9.59 -4.18
C ALA A 28 10.25 -9.29 -2.88
N SER A 29 9.87 -10.32 -2.10
CA SER A 29 9.14 -10.15 -0.84
C SER A 29 9.86 -9.25 0.16
N SER A 30 11.20 -9.22 0.14
CA SER A 30 11.99 -8.30 0.97
C SER A 30 11.80 -6.82 0.60
N SER A 31 11.61 -6.52 -0.68
CA SER A 31 11.38 -5.14 -1.16
C SER A 31 9.98 -4.67 -0.79
N ILE A 32 9.00 -5.57 -0.86
CA ILE A 32 7.63 -5.30 -0.39
C ILE A 32 7.64 -5.00 1.10
N LEU A 33 8.27 -5.88 1.91
CA LEU A 33 8.35 -5.69 3.36
C LEU A 33 9.01 -4.34 3.73
N ALA A 34 10.12 -3.99 3.08
CA ALA A 34 10.79 -2.71 3.32
C ALA A 34 9.92 -1.50 2.93
N ALA A 35 9.16 -1.61 1.83
CA ALA A 35 8.22 -0.58 1.41
C ALA A 35 7.06 -0.40 2.41
N ASP A 36 6.52 -1.51 2.93
CA ASP A 36 5.49 -1.53 3.97
C ASP A 36 6.00 -0.93 5.28
N GLU A 37 7.19 -1.34 5.75
CA GLU A 37 7.82 -0.78 6.94
C GLU A 37 8.04 0.74 6.81
N HIS A 38 8.51 1.20 5.65
CA HIS A 38 8.67 2.62 5.38
C HIS A 38 7.32 3.35 5.36
N LEU A 39 6.30 2.78 4.72
CA LEU A 39 4.95 3.32 4.68
C LEU A 39 4.37 3.49 6.10
N ILE A 40 4.54 2.49 6.96
CA ILE A 40 4.13 2.53 8.37
C ILE A 40 4.95 3.55 9.19
N GLY A 41 6.22 3.77 8.85
CA GLY A 41 7.09 4.73 9.55
C GLY A 41 6.96 6.19 9.09
N CYS A 42 6.50 6.42 7.85
CA CYS A 42 6.57 7.73 7.20
C CYS A 42 5.19 8.40 7.04
N LYS A 43 4.96 9.51 7.76
CA LYS A 43 3.69 10.26 7.74
C LYS A 43 3.23 10.65 6.33
N ASP A 44 4.14 11.07 5.47
CA ASP A 44 3.79 11.52 4.11
C ASP A 44 3.39 10.35 3.21
N CYS A 45 4.01 9.19 3.38
CA CYS A 45 3.61 7.97 2.68
C CYS A 45 2.24 7.47 3.17
N LYS A 46 1.94 7.55 4.47
CA LYS A 46 0.61 7.22 5.00
C LYS A 46 -0.49 8.07 4.37
N LEU A 47 -0.30 9.39 4.36
CA LEU A 47 -1.27 10.33 3.78
C LEU A 47 -1.49 10.08 2.28
N TRP A 48 -0.41 9.78 1.56
CA TRP A 48 -0.50 9.40 0.15
C TRP A 48 -1.28 8.10 -0.04
N PHE A 49 -0.98 7.07 0.74
CA PHE A 49 -1.62 5.76 0.65
C PHE A 49 -3.13 5.88 0.89
N HIS A 50 -3.55 6.60 1.93
CA HIS A 50 -4.96 6.87 2.20
C HIS A 50 -5.67 7.61 1.05
N ARG A 51 -4.99 8.54 0.37
CA ARG A 51 -5.61 9.30 -0.73
C ARG A 51 -5.72 8.52 -2.03
N GLU A 52 -4.69 7.73 -2.36
CA GLU A 52 -4.59 7.14 -3.70
C GLU A 52 -4.84 5.64 -3.71
N MET A 53 -4.35 4.89 -2.72
CA MET A 53 -4.42 3.42 -2.74
C MET A 53 -5.73 2.90 -2.18
N CYS A 54 -6.36 3.61 -1.25
CA CYS A 54 -7.70 3.29 -0.73
C CYS A 54 -8.75 3.17 -1.84
N ALA A 55 -8.85 4.18 -2.70
CA ALA A 55 -9.80 4.18 -3.81
C ALA A 55 -9.54 3.04 -4.82
N ILE A 56 -8.27 2.69 -5.03
CA ILE A 56 -7.88 1.59 -5.92
C ILE A 56 -8.32 0.24 -5.33
N ALA A 57 -8.08 0.01 -4.04
CA ALA A 57 -8.49 -1.22 -3.38
C ALA A 57 -10.01 -1.39 -3.28
N GLU A 58 -10.77 -0.31 -3.05
CA GLU A 58 -12.24 -0.34 -3.10
C GLU A 58 -12.75 -0.75 -4.48
N ALA A 59 -12.18 -0.19 -5.55
CA ALA A 59 -12.53 -0.56 -6.92
C ALA A 59 -12.24 -2.06 -7.19
N PHE A 60 -11.22 -2.64 -6.54
CA PHE A 60 -10.92 -4.07 -6.66
C PHE A 60 -11.83 -4.98 -5.85
N LEU A 61 -12.21 -4.57 -4.64
CA LEU A 61 -13.17 -5.32 -3.82
C LEU A 61 -14.54 -5.41 -4.50
N GLN A 62 -14.96 -4.34 -5.21
CA GLN A 62 -16.20 -4.32 -5.96
C GLN A 62 -16.20 -5.23 -7.20
N ASP A 63 -15.02 -5.56 -7.72
CA ASP A 63 -14.85 -6.33 -8.96
C ASP A 63 -14.39 -7.78 -8.69
N GLU A 64 -14.46 -8.24 -7.43
CA GLU A 64 -14.16 -9.62 -6.96
C GLU A 64 -12.81 -10.21 -7.44
N GLN A 65 -11.87 -9.36 -7.85
CA GLN A 65 -10.58 -9.76 -8.42
C GLN A 65 -9.43 -9.21 -7.58
N VAL A 66 -9.37 -9.68 -6.33
CA VAL A 66 -8.32 -9.36 -5.38
C VAL A 66 -7.45 -10.61 -5.22
N ASN A 67 -6.15 -10.51 -5.51
CA ASN A 67 -5.22 -11.59 -5.16
C ASN A 67 -4.89 -11.52 -3.65
N GLU A 68 -4.52 -12.66 -3.05
CA GLU A 68 -4.30 -12.75 -1.60
C GLU A 68 -3.19 -11.81 -1.10
N ASP A 69 -2.15 -11.58 -1.91
CA ASP A 69 -1.04 -10.69 -1.56
C ASP A 69 -1.48 -9.22 -1.47
N MET A 70 -2.31 -8.76 -2.40
CA MET A 70 -2.89 -7.42 -2.37
C MET A 70 -3.84 -7.27 -1.18
N LEU A 71 -4.65 -8.30 -0.88
CA LEU A 71 -5.53 -8.29 0.29
C LEU A 71 -4.72 -8.26 1.59
N ALA A 72 -3.62 -9.01 1.68
CA ALA A 72 -2.76 -9.07 2.85
C ALA A 72 -2.07 -7.72 3.09
N THR A 73 -1.44 -7.14 2.06
CA THR A 73 -0.83 -5.80 2.16
C THR A 73 -1.87 -4.74 2.49
N HIS A 74 -3.04 -4.77 1.84
CA HIS A 74 -4.11 -3.81 2.12
C HIS A 74 -4.62 -3.96 3.56
N SER A 75 -4.93 -5.19 4.01
CA SER A 75 -5.45 -5.47 5.37
C SER A 75 -4.44 -5.11 6.46
N MET A 76 -3.16 -5.45 6.25
CA MET A 76 -2.07 -5.04 7.14
C MET A 76 -2.00 -3.52 7.24
N MET A 77 -2.13 -2.80 6.12
CA MET A 77 -2.13 -1.34 6.14
C MET A 77 -3.33 -0.76 6.90
N HIS A 78 -4.53 -1.33 6.83
CA HIS A 78 -5.66 -0.89 7.66
C HIS A 78 -5.42 -1.10 9.17
N GLU A 79 -4.74 -2.19 9.54
CA GLU A 79 -4.41 -2.49 10.94
C GLU A 79 -3.37 -1.51 11.52
N PHE A 80 -2.42 -1.01 10.70
CA PHE A 80 -1.33 -0.14 11.16
C PHE A 80 -1.50 1.36 10.84
N LEU A 81 -2.41 1.75 9.93
CA LEU A 81 -2.56 3.13 9.45
C LEU A 81 -3.77 3.90 10.03
N ASP A 82 -4.55 3.26 10.91
CA ASP A 82 -5.73 3.82 11.60
C ASP A 82 -6.96 4.06 10.69
N THR A 83 -7.80 3.01 10.68
CA THR A 83 -9.27 2.92 10.66
C THR A 83 -10.19 3.76 9.75
N ASP A 84 -9.73 4.54 8.78
CA ASP A 84 -10.72 5.20 7.89
C ASP A 84 -10.28 5.49 6.45
N CYS A 85 -9.80 4.46 5.78
CA CYS A 85 -9.77 4.41 4.31
C CYS A 85 -11.18 4.67 3.72
N ALA A 86 -12.25 4.24 4.41
CA ALA A 86 -13.64 4.46 4.05
C ALA A 86 -14.17 5.87 4.40
N ALA A 87 -13.84 6.47 5.56
CA ALA A 87 -14.34 7.82 5.89
C ALA A 87 -13.60 8.98 5.21
N THR A 88 -12.46 8.74 4.55
CA THR A 88 -11.74 9.81 3.82
C THR A 88 -12.43 10.21 2.50
N ILE A 89 -13.49 9.49 2.10
CA ILE A 89 -14.29 9.72 0.87
C ILE A 89 -15.71 10.23 1.24
N ALA A 90 -15.84 10.98 2.34
CA ALA A 90 -17.08 11.69 2.72
C ALA A 90 -17.00 13.19 2.36
#